data_AF-A0A1G0FAM5-F1
#
_entry.id   AF-A0A1G0FAM5-F1
#
_cell.length_a   1.000
_cell.length_b   1.000
_cell.length_c   1.000
_cell.angle_alpha   90.00
_cell.angle_beta   90.00
_cell.angle_gamma   90.00
#
_symmetry.space_group_name_H-M   'P 1'
#
loop_
_entity.id
_entity.type
_entity.pdbx_description
1 polymer ?
#
loop_
_entity_poly.entity_id
_entity_poly.type
_entity_poly.pdbx_seq_one_letter_code
_entity_poly.pdbx_strand_id
1 'polypeptide(L)'
;MRGMELNADDLVRRAIIQDLMCHFELVKKTLNIAYLIDFDSYFSKEMEELCDYEREGLLEISDEGIRVTPKGRMLIRNICMVFDKYLRTRTEHARYSKVI
;
A
#
# COMPACT_ATOMS: atom_id res chain seq x y z
N MET A 1 11.91 -24.18 -0.11
CA MET A 1 10.64 -23.53 -0.49
C MET A 1 10.66 -22.09 0.01
N ARG A 2 11.07 -21.12 -0.82
CA ARG A 2 11.09 -19.67 -0.48
C ARG A 2 10.62 -18.78 -1.65
N GLY A 3 10.11 -19.39 -2.72
CA GLY A 3 9.82 -18.69 -3.98
C GLY A 3 8.33 -18.41 -4.27
N MET A 4 7.40 -18.95 -3.49
CA MET A 4 5.96 -18.75 -3.73
C MET A 4 5.39 -17.53 -3.01
N GLU A 5 5.74 -17.29 -1.73
CA GLU A 5 5.19 -16.18 -0.95
C GLU A 5 5.59 -14.80 -1.49
N LEU A 6 6.85 -14.65 -1.93
CA LEU A 6 7.32 -13.39 -2.53
C LEU A 6 6.51 -13.02 -3.77
N ASN A 7 6.14 -14.00 -4.59
CA ASN A 7 5.39 -13.74 -5.82
C ASN A 7 3.94 -13.33 -5.51
N ALA A 8 3.29 -13.96 -4.52
CA ALA A 8 1.93 -13.59 -4.13
C ALA A 8 1.86 -12.18 -3.50
N ASP A 9 2.78 -11.84 -2.59
CA ASP A 9 2.89 -10.51 -1.98
C ASP A 9 3.16 -9.42 -3.03
N ASP A 10 4.10 -9.69 -3.95
CA ASP A 10 4.43 -8.76 -5.04
C ASP A 10 3.24 -8.54 -5.99
N LEU A 11 2.46 -9.58 -6.29
CA LEU A 11 1.28 -9.48 -7.15
C LEU A 11 0.17 -8.65 -6.53
N VAL A 12 -0.13 -8.85 -5.24
CA VAL A 12 -1.18 -8.07 -4.55
C VAL A 12 -0.74 -6.61 -4.39
N ARG A 13 0.52 -6.34 -4.03
CA ARG A 13 1.06 -4.98 -3.92
C ARG A 13 1.03 -4.26 -5.26
N ARG A 14 1.40 -4.95 -6.34
CA ARG A 14 1.32 -4.39 -7.70
C ARG A 14 -0.11 -4.03 -8.09
N ALA A 15 -1.09 -4.89 -7.78
CA ALA A 15 -2.49 -4.60 -8.07
C ALA A 15 -2.99 -3.39 -7.27
N ILE A 16 -2.65 -3.31 -5.98
CA ILE A 16 -2.97 -2.17 -5.14
C ILE A 16 -2.42 -0.86 -5.73
N ILE A 17 -1.13 -0.85 -6.08
CA ILE A 17 -0.48 0.34 -6.66
C ILE A 17 -1.15 0.72 -7.99
N GLN A 18 -1.47 -0.27 -8.85
CA GLN A 18 -2.13 -0.03 -10.12
C GLN A 18 -3.52 0.61 -9.92
N ASP A 19 -4.32 0.08 -9.00
CA ASP A 19 -5.66 0.58 -8.72
C ASP A 19 -5.65 2.00 -8.14
N LEU A 20 -4.75 2.28 -7.20
CA LEU A 20 -4.57 3.63 -6.67
C LEU A 20 -4.11 4.62 -7.75
N MET A 21 -3.20 4.22 -8.63
CA MET A 21 -2.66 5.09 -9.68
C MET A 21 -3.67 5.40 -10.78
N CYS A 22 -4.50 4.42 -11.18
CA CYS A 22 -5.43 4.56 -12.29
C CYS A 22 -6.83 4.99 -11.87
N HIS A 23 -7.31 4.45 -10.76
CA HIS A 23 -8.70 4.60 -10.32
C HIS A 23 -8.82 5.50 -9.09
N PHE A 24 -7.71 5.80 -8.39
CA PHE A 24 -7.71 6.55 -7.13
C PHE A 24 -8.58 5.90 -6.06
N GLU A 25 -8.76 4.58 -6.14
CA GLU A 25 -9.64 3.80 -5.29
C GLU A 25 -9.12 2.38 -5.15
N LEU A 26 -9.38 1.75 -4.01
CA LEU A 26 -9.14 0.35 -3.72
C LEU A 26 -10.39 -0.27 -3.14
N VAL A 27 -10.71 -1.49 -3.58
CA VAL A 27 -11.80 -2.29 -3.03
C VAL A 27 -11.23 -3.50 -2.32
N LYS A 28 -11.28 -3.50 -0.97
CA LYS A 28 -10.67 -4.55 -0.14
C LYS A 28 -11.25 -5.93 -0.47
N LYS A 29 -12.57 -6.01 -0.64
CA LYS A 29 -13.27 -7.26 -0.96
C LYS A 29 -12.75 -7.92 -2.24
N THR A 30 -12.46 -7.14 -3.27
CA THR A 30 -11.91 -7.66 -4.53
C THR A 30 -10.52 -8.27 -4.32
N LEU A 31 -9.66 -7.58 -3.55
CA LEU A 31 -8.32 -8.06 -3.23
C LEU A 31 -8.35 -9.31 -2.35
N ASN A 32 -9.22 -9.35 -1.33
CA ASN A 32 -9.39 -10.50 -0.45
C ASN A 32 -9.73 -11.77 -1.24
N ILE A 33 -10.65 -11.67 -2.20
CA ILE A 33 -11.06 -12.80 -3.04
C ILE A 33 -9.97 -13.18 -4.05
N ALA A 34 -9.40 -12.20 -4.75
CA ALA A 34 -8.44 -12.46 -5.82
C ALA A 34 -7.10 -13.02 -5.32
N TYR A 35 -6.67 -12.60 -4.12
CA TYR A 35 -5.38 -12.96 -3.55
C TYR A 35 -5.47 -13.87 -2.33
N LEU A 36 -6.68 -14.25 -1.90
CA LEU A 36 -6.94 -15.11 -0.73
C LEU A 36 -6.28 -14.57 0.55
N ILE A 37 -6.46 -13.27 0.81
CA ILE A 37 -5.94 -12.58 1.99
C ILE A 37 -7.07 -11.94 2.81
N ASP A 38 -6.76 -11.62 4.06
CA ASP A 38 -7.48 -10.62 4.85
C ASP A 38 -6.72 -9.29 4.75
N PHE A 39 -7.23 -8.34 3.95
CA PHE A 39 -6.54 -7.09 3.66
C PHE A 39 -6.14 -6.30 4.91
N ASP A 40 -7.04 -6.14 5.88
CA ASP A 40 -6.80 -5.30 7.06
C ASP A 40 -5.78 -5.94 7.99
N SER A 41 -5.79 -7.28 8.12
CA SER A 41 -4.73 -7.98 8.85
C SER A 41 -3.41 -7.99 8.10
N TYR A 42 -3.43 -8.21 6.78
CA TYR A 42 -2.25 -8.41 5.95
C TYR A 42 -1.46 -7.10 5.75
N PHE A 43 -2.16 -5.99 5.56
CA PHE A 43 -1.60 -4.65 5.36
C PHE A 43 -1.73 -3.75 6.59
N SER A 44 -1.86 -4.33 7.78
CA SER A 44 -2.04 -3.58 9.04
C SER A 44 -1.03 -2.45 9.24
N LYS A 45 0.25 -2.67 8.90
CA LYS A 45 1.30 -1.64 8.98
C LYS A 45 1.09 -0.51 7.99
N GLU A 46 0.75 -0.85 6.76
CA GLU A 46 0.42 0.12 5.72
C GLU A 46 -0.82 0.93 6.12
N MET A 47 -1.84 0.29 6.73
CA MET A 47 -3.03 0.97 7.22
C MET A 47 -2.71 2.01 8.29
N GLU A 48 -1.81 1.69 9.24
CA GLU A 48 -1.34 2.66 10.24
C GLU A 48 -0.69 3.89 9.59
N GLU A 49 0.12 3.71 8.55
CA GLU A 49 0.74 4.82 7.82
C GLU A 49 -0.28 5.63 7.01
N LEU A 50 -1.32 4.99 6.47
CA LEU A 50 -2.39 5.68 5.74
C LEU A 50 -3.28 6.55 6.63
N CYS A 51 -3.38 6.25 7.92
CA CYS A 51 -4.12 7.08 8.87
C CYS A 51 -3.61 8.53 8.91
N ASP A 52 -2.29 8.75 8.75
CA ASP A 52 -1.74 10.11 8.69
C ASP A 52 -2.24 10.87 7.46
N TYR A 53 -2.26 10.20 6.30
CA TYR A 53 -2.81 10.75 5.05
C TYR A 53 -4.33 11.00 5.13
N GLU A 54 -5.07 10.12 5.81
CA GLU A 54 -6.50 10.29 6.08
C GLU A 54 -6.76 11.54 6.92
N ARG A 55 -6.03 11.70 8.03
CA ARG A 55 -6.14 12.89 8.89
C ARG A 55 -5.83 14.20 8.16
N GLU A 56 -4.96 14.15 7.15
CA GLU A 56 -4.66 15.29 6.28
C GLU A 56 -5.70 15.54 5.17
N GLY A 57 -6.73 14.69 5.08
CA GLY A 57 -7.79 14.74 4.08
C GLY A 57 -7.33 14.36 2.68
N LEU A 58 -6.27 13.56 2.57
CA LEU A 58 -5.69 13.12 1.30
C LEU A 58 -6.35 11.83 0.78
N LEU A 59 -6.87 11.02 1.69
CA LEU A 59 -7.64 9.83 1.37
C LEU A 59 -8.72 9.61 2.44
N GLU A 60 -9.65 8.71 2.14
CA GLU A 60 -10.71 8.24 3.02
C GLU A 60 -10.56 6.73 3.14
N ILE A 61 -10.57 6.22 4.37
CA ILE A 61 -10.51 4.78 4.67
C ILE A 61 -11.88 4.34 5.17
N SER A 62 -12.34 3.20 4.67
CA SER A 62 -13.58 2.57 5.09
C SER A 62 -13.43 1.04 5.13
N ASP A 63 -14.45 0.36 5.63
CA ASP A 63 -14.53 -1.11 5.60
C ASP A 63 -14.57 -1.65 4.16
N GLU A 64 -15.08 -0.86 3.21
CA GLU A 64 -15.17 -1.26 1.80
C GLU A 64 -13.83 -1.13 1.07
N GLY A 65 -13.02 -0.13 1.46
CA GLY A 65 -11.97 0.36 0.57
C GLY A 65 -11.20 1.57 1.06
N ILE A 66 -10.32 2.04 0.18
CA ILE A 66 -9.58 3.30 0.32
C ILE A 66 -9.90 4.15 -0.90
N ARG A 67 -10.22 5.43 -0.70
CA ARG A 67 -10.47 6.37 -1.78
C ARG A 67 -9.57 7.59 -1.65
N VAL A 68 -8.87 7.95 -2.71
CA VAL A 68 -7.99 9.12 -2.71
C VAL A 68 -8.81 10.35 -3.08
N THR A 69 -8.78 11.37 -2.21
CA THR A 69 -9.50 12.63 -2.43
C THR A 69 -8.85 13.41 -3.57
N PRO A 70 -9.54 14.40 -4.18
CA PRO A 70 -8.93 15.27 -5.19
C PRO A 70 -7.62 15.91 -4.73
N LYS A 71 -7.51 16.28 -3.44
CA LYS A 71 -6.29 16.80 -2.82
C LYS A 71 -5.17 15.75 -2.80
N GLY A 72 -5.49 14.51 -2.41
CA GLY A 72 -4.54 13.41 -2.36
C GLY A 72 -3.97 12.98 -3.71
N ARG A 73 -4.69 13.23 -4.82
CA ARG A 73 -4.19 12.88 -6.17
C ARG A 73 -2.87 13.54 -6.51
N MET A 74 -2.61 14.74 -5.99
CA MET A 74 -1.33 15.44 -6.16
C MET A 74 -0.16 14.68 -5.49
N LEU A 75 -0.46 13.89 -4.45
CA LEU A 75 0.48 13.12 -3.66
C LEU A 75 0.32 11.62 -3.88
N ILE A 76 -0.33 11.20 -4.97
CA ILE A 76 -0.65 9.79 -5.22
C ILE A 76 0.57 8.88 -5.16
N ARG A 77 1.74 9.36 -5.62
CA ARG A 77 2.99 8.60 -5.54
C ARG A 77 3.37 8.28 -4.09
N ASN A 78 3.23 9.24 -3.18
CA ASN A 78 3.55 9.04 -1.76
C ASN A 78 2.59 8.04 -1.12
N ILE A 79 1.30 8.10 -1.47
CA ILE A 79 0.30 7.14 -1.01
C ILE A 79 0.63 5.73 -1.52
N CYS A 80 0.93 5.57 -2.82
CA CYS A 80 1.32 4.28 -3.40
C CYS A 80 2.62 3.72 -2.81
N MET A 81 3.56 4.57 -2.42
CA MET A 81 4.82 4.15 -1.79
C MET A 81 4.61 3.42 -0.46
N VAL A 82 3.50 3.66 0.24
CA VAL A 82 3.16 2.92 1.45
C VAL A 82 3.08 1.41 1.14
N PHE A 83 2.57 1.03 -0.02
CA PHE A 83 2.46 -0.38 -0.44
C PHE A 83 3.68 -0.92 -1.20
N ASP A 84 4.65 -0.07 -1.57
CA ASP A 84 5.86 -0.48 -2.29
C ASP A 84 6.93 -1.02 -1.32
N LYS A 85 7.03 -2.35 -1.28
CA LYS A 85 8.00 -3.08 -0.45
C LYS A 85 9.46 -2.80 -0.82
N TYR A 86 9.76 -2.65 -2.11
CA TYR A 86 11.14 -2.50 -2.60
C TYR A 86 11.71 -1.12 -2.24
N LEU A 87 10.86 -0.09 -2.19
CA LEU A 87 11.24 1.24 -1.69
C LEU A 87 11.47 1.25 -0.17
N ARG A 88 10.69 0.48 0.60
CA ARG A 88 10.91 0.31 2.05
C ARG A 88 12.27 -0.35 2.34
N THR A 89 12.56 -1.48 1.70
CA THR A 89 13.84 -2.19 1.90
C THR A 89 15.04 -1.32 1.51
N ARG A 90 14.94 -0.52 0.45
CA ARG A 90 16.02 0.39 0.05
C ARG A 90 16.23 1.55 1.04
N THR A 91 15.16 2.06 1.64
CA THR A 91 15.23 3.11 2.69
C THR A 91 15.84 2.56 3.99
N GLU A 92 15.47 1.34 4.39
CA GLU A 92 16.04 0.67 5.55
C GLU A 92 17.54 0.39 5.33
N HIS A 93 17.92 -0.22 4.20
CA HIS A 93 19.32 -0.49 3.87
C HIS A 93 20.17 0.79 3.74
N ALA A 94 19.60 1.88 3.20
CA ALA A 94 20.29 3.17 3.12
C ALA A 94 20.54 3.80 4.50
N ARG A 95 19.69 3.54 5.50
CA ARG A 95 19.90 3.98 6.89
C ARG A 95 20.97 3.16 7.61
N TYR A 96 21.11 1.86 7.32
CA TYR A 96 22.16 1.01 7.89
C TYR A 96 23.55 1.21 7.25
N SER A 97 23.62 1.82 6.06
CA SER A 97 24.90 2.09 5.38
C SER A 97 25.58 3.41 5.81
N LYS A 98 25.15 4.04 6.91
CA LYS A 98 25.88 5.13 7.59
C LYS A 98 26.49 4.64 8.91
N VAL A 99 27.45 3.74 8.81
CA VAL A 99 28.55 3.63 9.78
C VAL A 99 29.81 3.38 8.96
N ILE A 100 30.53 4.47 8.66
CA ILE A 100 31.97 4.75 8.83
C ILE A 100 32.16 6.23 8.49
#